data_AF-A0AA89BXT2-F1
#
_entry.id   AF-A0AA89BXT2-F1
#
_cell.length_a   1.000
_cell.length_b   1.000
_cell.length_c   1.000
_cell.angle_alpha   90.00
_cell.angle_beta   90.00
_cell.angle_gamma   90.00
#
_symmetry.space_group_name_H-M   'P 1'
#
loop_
_entity.id
_entity.type
_entity.pdbx_description
1 polymer ?
#
loop_
_entity_poly.entity_id
_entity_poly.type
_entity_poly.pdbx_seq_one_letter_code
_entity_poly.pdbx_strand_id
1 'polypeptide(L)' 'MSVEDLVLNLQQCGLVEMAKICEEEGLDGTFLNDLTTDELKEEFHLNSLQSKKMEKIKNGWRPLRKGTITIKS' A
#
# COMPACT_ATOMS: atom_id res chain seq x y z
N MET A 1 -2.28 11.44 -1.69
CA MET A 1 -2.96 10.37 -0.94
C MET A 1 -2.52 10.54 0.49
N SER A 2 -3.44 10.65 1.44
CA SER A 2 -3.09 10.87 2.86
C SER A 2 -2.37 9.65 3.45
N VAL A 3 -1.75 9.83 4.62
CA VAL A 3 -1.15 8.72 5.40
C VAL A 3 -2.22 7.66 5.70
N GLU A 4 -3.39 8.06 6.20
CA GLU A 4 -4.49 7.12 6.51
C GLU A 4 -4.93 6.30 5.30
N ASP A 5 -5.14 6.95 4.13
CA ASP A 5 -5.52 6.26 2.91
C ASP A 5 -4.45 5.27 2.46
N LEU A 6 -3.18 5.65 2.59
CA LEU A 6 -2.06 4.80 2.24
C LEU A 6 -1.98 3.57 3.14
N VAL A 7 -2.01 3.78 4.46
CA VAL A 7 -1.99 2.73 5.48
C VAL A 7 -3.10 1.72 5.21
N LEU A 8 -4.32 2.22 4.93
CA LEU A 8 -5.47 1.38 4.62
C LEU A 8 -5.26 0.53 3.36
N ASN A 9 -4.69 1.11 2.29
CA ASN A 9 -4.38 0.38 1.05
C ASN A 9 -3.30 -0.69 1.28
N LEU A 10 -2.26 -0.36 2.04
CA LEU A 10 -1.17 -1.28 2.38
C LEU A 10 -1.69 -2.46 3.22
N GLN A 11 -2.47 -2.18 4.27
CA GLN A 11 -3.11 -3.21 5.10
C GLN A 11 -3.98 -4.16 4.27
N GLN A 12 -4.81 -3.63 3.37
CA GLN A 12 -5.66 -4.45 2.49
C GLN A 12 -4.86 -5.30 1.50
N CYS A 13 -3.67 -4.85 1.14
CA CYS A 13 -2.73 -5.61 0.32
C CYS A 13 -1.94 -6.68 1.08
N GLY A 14 -2.07 -6.74 2.41
CA GLY A 14 -1.28 -7.60 3.29
C GLY A 14 0.13 -7.07 3.55
N LEU A 15 0.36 -5.77 3.36
CA LEU A 15 1.61 -5.04 3.62
C LEU A 15 1.55 -4.39 5.01
N VAL A 16 1.26 -5.19 6.04
CA VAL A 16 0.95 -4.67 7.39
C VAL A 16 2.15 -3.98 8.03
N GLU A 17 3.35 -4.52 7.85
CA GLU A 17 4.58 -3.96 8.41
C GLU A 17 4.92 -2.60 7.78
N MET A 18 4.84 -2.51 6.45
CA MET A 18 5.01 -1.25 5.73
C MET A 18 3.92 -0.22 6.11
N ALA A 19 2.68 -0.67 6.29
CA ALA A 19 1.60 0.21 6.75
C ALA A 19 1.90 0.80 8.14
N LYS A 20 2.45 0.01 9.05
CA LYS A 20 2.84 0.46 10.39
C LYS A 20 3.96 1.51 10.32
N ILE A 21 4.97 1.30 9.49
CA ILE A 21 6.06 2.26 9.31
C ILE A 21 5.52 3.57 8.69
N CYS A 22 4.67 3.49 7.67
CA CYS A 22 4.05 4.68 7.09
C CYS A 22 3.18 5.45 8.10
N GLU A 23 2.49 4.75 9.01
CA GLU A 23 1.71 5.36 10.08
C GLU A 23 2.60 6.02 11.14
N GLU A 24 3.65 5.32 11.60
CA GLU A 24 4.56 5.77 12.66
C GLU A 24 5.42 6.97 12.23
N GLU A 25 5.90 6.96 10.98
CA GLU A 25 6.75 8.03 10.45
C GLU A 25 5.95 9.11 9.70
N GLY A 26 4.62 8.96 9.59
CA GLY A 26 3.76 9.92 8.90
C GLY A 26 4.03 10.01 7.39
N LEU A 27 4.44 8.90 6.78
CA LEU A 27 4.77 8.82 5.35
C LEU A 27 3.47 8.74 4.55
N ASP A 28 3.27 9.73 3.69
CA ASP A 28 2.08 9.83 2.85
C ASP A 28 2.33 9.24 1.45
N GLY A 29 1.33 9.31 0.57
CA GLY A 29 1.51 8.85 -0.81
C GLY A 29 2.45 9.71 -1.65
N THR A 30 2.83 10.90 -1.19
CA THR A 30 3.82 11.76 -1.86
C THR A 30 5.20 11.19 -1.63
N PHE A 31 5.52 10.81 -0.39
CA PHE A 31 6.77 10.13 -0.05
C PHE A 31 6.99 8.84 -0.87
N LEU A 32 5.94 8.02 -1.02
CA LEU A 32 6.03 6.82 -1.86
C LEU A 32 6.23 7.11 -3.36
N ASN A 33 5.81 8.27 -3.83
CA ASN A 33 6.04 8.67 -5.21
C ASN A 33 7.47 9.11 -5.45
N ASP A 34 8.11 9.69 -4.44
CA ASP A 34 9.52 10.10 -4.49
C ASP A 34 10.48 8.90 -4.51
N LEU A 35 10.10 7.80 -3.86
CA LEU A 35 10.86 6.54 -3.89
C LEU A 35 10.50 5.68 -5.10
N THR A 36 11.50 5.09 -5.74
CA THR A 36 11.31 4.06 -6.77
C THR A 36 10.77 2.76 -6.17
N THR A 37 10.13 1.94 -7.00
CA THR A 37 9.63 0.62 -6.55
C THR A 37 10.76 -0.29 -6.09
N ASP A 38 11.97 -0.12 -6.63
CA ASP A 38 13.16 -0.89 -6.24
C ASP A 38 13.70 -0.44 -4.87
N GLU A 39 13.78 0.85 -4.59
CA GLU A 39 14.12 1.36 -3.24
C GLU A 39 13.13 0.88 -2.19
N LEU A 40 11.82 0.95 -2.47
CA LEU A 40 10.79 0.40 -1.59
C LEU A 40 10.92 -1.11 -1.40
N LYS A 41 11.40 -1.83 -2.42
CA LYS A 41 11.60 -3.28 -2.34
C LYS A 41 12.80 -3.62 -1.46
N GLU A 42 13.87 -2.84 -1.52
CA GLU A 42 15.05 -3.02 -0.69
C GLU A 42 14.77 -2.65 0.78
N GLU A 43 14.19 -1.46 1.02
CA GLU A 43 13.88 -0.95 2.36
C GLU A 43 12.85 -1.82 3.11
N PHE A 44 11.79 -2.27 2.42
CA PHE A 44 10.70 -3.04 3.04
C PHE A 44 10.76 -4.54 2.73
N HIS A 45 11.86 -5.02 2.15
CA HIS A 45 12.07 -6.42 1.76
C HIS A 45 10.88 -7.05 1.01
N LEU A 46 10.29 -6.29 0.07
CA LEU A 46 9.08 -6.70 -0.61
C LEU A 46 9.33 -7.86 -1.57
N ASN A 47 8.46 -8.87 -1.56
CA ASN A 47 8.47 -9.91 -2.57
C ASN A 47 7.90 -9.41 -3.92
N SER A 48 8.12 -10.15 -5.00
CA SER A 48 7.66 -9.75 -6.35
C SER A 48 6.15 -9.47 -6.46
N LEU A 49 5.31 -10.12 -5.63
CA LEU A 49 3.87 -9.86 -5.62
C LEU A 49 3.55 -8.55 -4.89
N GLN A 50 4.24 -8.29 -3.78
CA GLN A 50 4.12 -7.07 -2.99
C GLN A 50 4.60 -5.84 -3.78
N SER A 51 5.74 -5.93 -4.47
CA SER A 51 6.24 -4.84 -5.33
C SER A 51 5.23 -4.49 -6.43
N LYS A 52 4.63 -5.49 -7.09
CA LYS A 52 3.58 -5.27 -8.09
C LYS A 52 2.32 -4.62 -7.52
N LYS A 53 1.94 -4.98 -6.30
CA LYS A 53 0.80 -4.33 -5.60
C LYS A 53 1.14 -2.87 -5.28
N MET A 54 2.37 -2.60 -4.87
CA MET A 54 2.83 -1.25 -4.55
C MET A 54 2.83 -0.35 -5.77
N GLU A 55 3.39 -0.83 -6.88
CA GLU A 55 3.37 -0.13 -8.17
C GLU A 55 1.93 0.19 -8.62
N LYS A 56 1.00 -0.75 -8.44
CA LYS A 56 -0.42 -0.50 -8.70
C LYS A 56 -0.99 0.60 -7.78
N ILE A 57 -0.71 0.58 -6.48
CA ILE A 57 -1.19 1.59 -5.53
C ILE A 57 -0.65 2.99 -5.90
N LYS A 58 0.63 3.09 -6.28
CA LYS A 58 1.24 4.32 -6.79
C LYS A 58 0.50 4.85 -8.03
N ASN A 59 0.14 3.94 -8.94
CA ASN A 59 -0.66 4.23 -10.13
C ASN A 59 -2.17 4.43 -9.87
N GLY A 60 -2.58 4.64 -8.61
CA GLY A 60 -3.96 4.95 -8.25
C GLY A 60 -4.85 3.74 -7.99
N TRP A 61 -4.32 2.51 -8.02
CA TRP A 61 -5.10 1.35 -7.60
C TRP A 61 -5.42 1.44 -6.10
N ARG A 62 -6.68 1.16 -5.77
CA ARG A 62 -7.16 1.07 -4.39
C ARG A 62 -7.72 -0.35 -4.24
N PRO A 63 -7.04 -1.24 -3.50
CA PRO A 63 -7.59 -2.58 -3.25
C PRO A 63 -9.00 -2.44 -2.68
N LEU A 64 -9.92 -3.28 -3.16
CA LEU A 64 -11.26 -3.36 -2.60
C LEU A 64 -11.17 -4.11 -1.28
N ARG A 65 -11.84 -3.59 -0.24
CA ARG A 65 -11.98 -4.28 1.05
C ARG A 65 -12.39 -5.72 0.78
N LYS A 66 -11.59 -6.69 1.22
CA LYS A 66 -12.06 -8.07 1.36
C LYS A 66 -13.13 -8.08 2.46
N GLY A 67 -14.37 -7.77 2.09
CA GLY A 67 -15.47 -7.70 3.05
C GLY A 67 -16.63 -6.81 2.62
N THR A 68 -17.22 -7.03 1.45
CA THR A 68 -18.67 -6.90 1.21
C THR A 68 -18.98 -7.58 -0.11
N ILE A 69 -19.25 -8.89 -0.06
CA ILE A 69 -20.09 -9.51 -1.09
C ILE A 69 -21.49 -9.00 -0.79
N THR A 70 -21.92 -7.91 -1.44
CA THR A 70 -23.34 -7.59 -1.51
C THR A 70 -23.92 -8.55 -2.53
N ILE A 71 -24.36 -9.72 -2.06
CA ILE A 71 -25.27 -10.58 -2.81
C ILE A 71 -26.58 -9.79 -2.89
N LYS A 72 -26.85 -9.15 -4.03
CA LYS A 72 -28.20 -8.69 -4.33
C LYS A 72 -29.02 -9.92 -4.74
N SER A 73 -29.79 -10.43 -3.80
CA SER A 73 -30.97 -11.28 -4.04
C SER A 73 -32.07 -10.50 -4.75
#